data_AF-A0A7W1Z062-F1
#
_entry.id   AF-A0A7W1Z062-F1
#
_cell.length_a   1.000
_cell.length_b   1.000
_cell.length_c   1.000
_cell.angle_alpha   90.00
_cell.angle_beta   90.00
_cell.angle_gamma   90.00
#
_symmetry.space_group_name_H-M   'P 1'
#
loop_
_entity.id
_entity.type
_entity.pdbx_description
1 polymer ?
#
loop_
_entity_poly.entity_id
_entity_poly.type
_entity_poly.pdbx_seq_one_letter_code
_entity_poly.pdbx_strand_id
1 'polypeptide(L)'
;MRRIKLSGRERAVLKAVGFGDGARGSELAEQTQMPPEDLVDVINALLAAGYVESKPYCEQVNSAEMPGTVFEVNPGYVHELRTTMARAWM
;
A
#
# COMPACT_ATOMS: atom_id res chain seq x y z
N MET A 1 8.63 -9.71 -18.00
CA MET A 1 7.96 -8.76 -17.10
C MET A 1 6.93 -9.51 -16.27
N ARG A 2 7.03 -9.48 -14.94
CA ARG A 2 6.02 -10.10 -14.06
C ARG A 2 4.73 -9.28 -14.18
N ARG A 3 3.61 -9.93 -14.50
CA ARG A 3 2.32 -9.23 -14.61
C ARG A 3 1.72 -9.10 -13.22
N ILE A 4 1.94 -7.96 -12.57
CA ILE A 4 1.32 -7.64 -11.28
C ILE A 4 -0.20 -7.57 -11.50
N LYS A 5 -0.95 -8.23 -10.62
CA LYS A 5 -2.41 -8.12 -10.55
C LYS A 5 -2.75 -7.46 -9.22
N LEU A 6 -3.47 -6.34 -9.30
CA LEU A 6 -3.94 -5.60 -8.13
C LEU A 6 -5.47 -5.54 -8.16
N SER A 7 -6.07 -5.88 -7.03
CA SER A 7 -7.47 -5.61 -6.71
C SER A 7 -7.75 -4.10 -6.65
N GLY A 8 -9.04 -3.74 -6.63
CA GLY A 8 -9.43 -2.33 -6.45
C GLY A 8 -8.96 -1.74 -5.12
N ARG A 9 -9.00 -2.55 -4.04
CA ARG A 9 -8.57 -2.13 -2.70
C ARG A 9 -7.06 -1.89 -2.64
N GLU A 10 -6.26 -2.81 -3.17
CA GLU A 10 -4.79 -2.64 -3.24
C GLU A 10 -4.41 -1.41 -4.07
N ARG A 11 -5.11 -1.15 -5.18
CA ARG A 11 -4.89 0.08 -5.98
C ARG A 11 -5.22 1.34 -5.20
N ALA A 12 -6.32 1.35 -4.43
CA ALA A 12 -6.69 2.48 -3.61
C ALA A 12 -5.62 2.78 -2.56
N VAL A 13 -5.13 1.75 -1.87
CA VAL A 13 -4.04 1.89 -0.89
C VAL A 13 -2.74 2.35 -1.55
N LEU A 14 -2.30 1.72 -2.65
CA LEU A 14 -1.09 2.14 -3.38
C LEU A 14 -1.18 3.57 -3.91
N LYS A 15 -2.38 4.02 -4.30
CA LYS A 15 -2.61 5.41 -4.71
C LYS A 15 -2.44 6.38 -3.53
N ALA A 16 -2.94 6.01 -2.36
CA ALA A 16 -2.85 6.81 -1.14
C ALA A 16 -1.44 6.85 -0.55
N VAL A 17 -0.70 5.73 -0.63
CA VAL A 17 0.74 5.66 -0.29
C VAL A 17 1.56 6.55 -1.24
N GLY A 18 1.19 6.56 -2.52
CA GLY A 18 1.91 7.29 -3.54
C GLY A 18 3.27 6.67 -3.88
N PHE A 19 3.99 7.31 -4.80
CA PHE A 19 5.32 6.86 -5.25
C PHE A 19 6.41 7.89 -4.89
N GLY A 20 6.26 8.53 -3.73
CA GLY A 20 7.15 9.56 -3.17
C GLY A 20 7.59 9.17 -1.76
N ASP A 21 7.46 10.08 -0.79
CA ASP A 21 7.95 9.91 0.60
C ASP A 21 7.12 8.95 1.47
N GLY A 22 6.08 8.31 0.91
CA GLY A 22 5.16 7.43 1.63
C GLY A 22 4.03 8.18 2.34
N ALA A 23 3.25 7.42 3.13
CA ALA A 23 2.12 7.94 3.90
C ALA A 23 1.98 7.20 5.22
N ARG A 24 1.49 7.88 6.26
CA ARG A 24 1.14 7.26 7.54
C ARG A 24 -0.14 6.45 7.41
N GLY A 25 -0.27 5.36 8.18
CA GLY A 25 -1.49 4.55 8.15
C GLY A 25 -2.77 5.32 8.50
N SER A 26 -2.68 6.35 9.36
CA SER A 26 -3.80 7.26 9.62
C SER A 26 -4.24 8.03 8.37
N GLU A 27 -3.28 8.51 7.57
CA GLU A 27 -3.54 9.22 6.31
C GLU A 27 -4.13 8.26 5.26
N LEU A 28 -3.66 7.00 5.23
CA LEU A 28 -4.22 5.96 4.39
C LEU A 28 -5.68 5.67 4.76
N ALA A 29 -6.00 5.60 6.06
CA ALA A 29 -7.38 5.42 6.52
C ALA A 29 -8.29 6.58 6.08
N GLU A 30 -7.82 7.82 6.23
CA GLU A 30 -8.55 9.01 5.80
C GLU A 30 -8.77 9.04 4.28
N GLN A 31 -7.75 8.76 3.47
CA GLN A 31 -7.84 8.84 2.02
C GLN A 31 -8.65 7.69 1.39
N THR A 32 -8.54 6.49 1.95
CA THR A 32 -9.21 5.30 1.41
C THR A 32 -10.62 5.11 1.94
N GLN A 33 -10.95 5.70 3.11
CA GLN A 33 -12.22 5.52 3.81
C GLN A 33 -12.56 4.04 4.04
N MET A 34 -11.55 3.17 4.12
CA MET A 34 -11.72 1.76 4.43
C MET A 34 -11.93 1.56 5.94
N PRO A 35 -12.72 0.56 6.35
CA PRO A 35 -12.72 0.10 7.73
C PRO A 35 -11.30 -0.25 8.19
N PRO A 36 -10.92 0.04 9.45
CA PRO A 36 -9.56 -0.19 9.93
C PRO A 36 -9.06 -1.63 9.74
N GLU A 37 -9.90 -2.62 10.00
CA GLU A 37 -9.60 -4.04 9.80
C GLU A 37 -9.34 -4.38 8.32
N ASP A 38 -10.20 -3.89 7.42
CA ASP A 38 -10.05 -4.06 5.97
C ASP A 38 -8.74 -3.40 5.47
N LEU A 39 -8.40 -2.23 5.99
CA LEU A 39 -7.18 -1.52 5.62
C LEU A 39 -5.92 -2.26 6.09
N VAL A 40 -5.93 -2.78 7.33
CA VAL A 40 -4.83 -3.60 7.86
C VAL A 40 -4.62 -4.84 7.00
N ASP A 41 -5.69 -5.54 6.61
CA ASP A 41 -5.61 -6.73 5.76
C ASP A 41 -4.99 -6.40 4.39
N VAL A 42 -5.39 -5.28 3.77
CA VAL A 42 -4.84 -4.86 2.47
C VAL A 42 -3.38 -4.43 2.60
N ILE A 43 -3.03 -3.68 3.64
CA ILE A 43 -1.63 -3.28 3.90
C ILE A 43 -0.76 -4.52 4.09
N ASN A 44 -1.20 -5.47 4.91
CA ASN A 44 -0.45 -6.71 5.16
C ASN A 44 -0.30 -7.57 3.91
N ALA A 45 -1.31 -7.60 3.03
CA ALA A 45 -1.18 -8.26 1.72
C ALA A 45 -0.12 -7.58 0.83
N LEU A 46 -0.07 -6.24 0.82
CA LEU A 46 0.93 -5.47 0.08
C LEU A 46 2.35 -5.61 0.65
N LEU A 47 2.49 -5.65 1.98
CA LEU A 47 3.76 -5.95 2.67
C LEU A 47 4.24 -7.36 2.31
N ALA A 48 3.37 -8.36 2.41
CA ALA A 48 3.70 -9.75 2.08
C ALA A 48 4.09 -9.95 0.61
N ALA A 49 3.49 -9.18 -0.31
CA ALA A 49 3.87 -9.17 -1.72
C ALA A 49 5.19 -8.43 -1.99
N GLY A 50 5.70 -7.67 -1.02
CA GLY A 50 6.88 -6.82 -1.15
C GLY A 50 6.63 -5.54 -1.97
N TYR A 51 5.37 -5.17 -2.22
CA TYR A 51 5.01 -3.96 -2.97
C TYR A 51 5.10 -2.70 -2.13
N VAL A 52 4.89 -2.84 -0.82
CA VAL A 52 4.99 -1.79 0.17
C VAL A 52 6.00 -2.22 1.24
N GLU A 53 6.68 -1.26 1.84
CA GLU A 53 7.58 -1.41 2.99
C GLU A 53 7.11 -0.48 4.11
N SER A 54 7.46 -0.78 5.36
CA SER A 54 7.08 0.00 6.54
C SER A 54 8.28 0.66 7.23
N LYS A 55 8.02 1.76 7.93
CA LYS A 55 8.96 2.48 8.78
C LYS A 55 8.32 2.77 10.15
N PRO A 56 8.84 2.23 11.27
CA PRO A 56 9.89 1.21 11.33
C PRO A 56 9.50 -0.09 10.61
N TYR A 57 10.49 -0.88 10.20
CA TYR A 57 10.25 -2.14 9.49
C TYR A 57 9.43 -3.11 10.35
N CYS A 58 8.38 -3.65 9.74
CA CYS A 58 7.55 -4.71 10.29
C CYS A 58 7.12 -5.65 9.15
N GLU A 59 7.06 -6.95 9.41
CA GLU A 59 6.55 -7.93 8.42
C GLU A 59 5.03 -7.84 8.27
N GLN A 60 4.33 -7.52 9.37
CA GLN A 60 2.90 -7.28 9.43
C GLN A 60 2.64 -6.17 10.44
N VAL A 61 1.53 -5.46 10.26
CA VAL A 61 1.05 -4.43 11.16
C VAL A 61 -0.29 -4.85 11.75
N ASN A 62 -0.55 -4.51 13.01
CA ASN A 62 -1.87 -4.68 13.63
C ASN A 62 -2.64 -3.35 13.68
N SER A 63 -3.93 -3.41 14.01
CA SER A 63 -4.81 -2.23 14.02
C SER A 63 -4.40 -1.15 15.03
N ALA A 64 -3.67 -1.49 16.09
CA ALA A 64 -3.19 -0.52 17.07
C ALA A 64 -1.95 0.23 16.57
N GLU A 65 -1.07 -0.46 15.85
CA GLU A 65 0.17 0.09 15.29
C GLU A 65 -0.05 0.84 13.98
N MET A 66 -0.96 0.34 13.13
CA MET A 66 -1.18 0.82 11.76
C MET A 66 -1.29 2.34 11.66
N PRO A 67 -2.06 3.05 12.50
CA PRO A 67 -2.20 4.50 12.37
C PRO A 67 -0.87 5.27 12.47
N GLY A 68 0.09 4.78 13.26
CA GLY A 68 1.37 5.42 13.49
C GLY A 68 2.50 4.99 12.54
N THR A 69 2.32 3.88 11.82
CA THR A 69 3.34 3.34 10.91
C THR A 69 3.35 4.08 9.58
N VAL A 70 4.54 4.40 9.07
CA VAL A 70 4.72 4.97 7.73
C VAL A 70 4.88 3.83 6.73
N PHE A 71 4.20 3.93 5.59
CA PHE A 71 4.26 2.97 4.51
C PHE A 71 4.76 3.64 3.23
N GLU A 72 5.65 2.96 2.52
CA GLU A 72 6.29 3.43 1.29
C GLU A 72 6.23 2.34 0.21
N VAL A 73 6.12 2.73 -1.06
CA VAL A 73 6.24 1.75 -2.15
C VAL A 73 7.67 1.26 -2.24
N ASN A 74 7.86 -0.06 -2.36
CA ASN A 74 9.17 -0.65 -2.55
C ASN A 74 9.81 -0.16 -3.87
N PRO A 75 11.00 0.49 -3.82
CA PRO A 75 11.72 0.97 -5.01
C PRO A 75 11.93 -0.10 -6.09
N GLY A 76 12.09 -1.37 -5.70
CA GLY A 76 12.27 -2.50 -6.60
C GLY A 76 11.05 -2.85 -7.46
N TYR A 77 9.88 -2.30 -7.14
CA TYR A 77 8.62 -2.53 -7.86
C TYR A 77 7.96 -1.25 -8.42
N VAL A 78 8.58 -0.07 -8.21
CA VAL A 78 7.97 1.23 -8.58
C VAL A 78 7.56 1.28 -10.05
N HIS A 79 8.41 0.84 -10.97
CA HIS A 79 8.13 0.91 -12.41
C HIS A 79 6.96 0.00 -12.82
N GLU A 80 6.94 -1.24 -12.34
CA GLU A 80 5.88 -2.20 -12.60
C GLU A 80 4.55 -1.77 -11.98
N LEU A 81 4.57 -1.26 -10.75
CA LEU A 81 3.38 -0.78 -10.06
C LEU A 81 2.80 0.46 -10.75
N ARG A 82 3.63 1.46 -11.11
CA ARG A 82 3.17 2.63 -11.89
C ARG A 82 2.53 2.22 -13.21
N THR A 83 3.17 1.30 -13.95
CA THR A 83 2.63 0.79 -15.22
C THR A 83 1.30 0.07 -15.02
N THR A 84 1.18 -0.73 -13.95
CA THR A 84 -0.04 -1.50 -13.62
C THR A 84 -1.18 -0.59 -13.18
N MET A 85 -0.86 0.49 -12.46
CA MET A 85 -1.83 1.50 -12.03
C MET A 85 -2.35 2.33 -13.21
N ALA A 86 -1.48 2.75 -14.14
CA ALA A 86 -1.88 3.52 -15.33
C ALA A 86 -2.82 2.75 -16.26
N ARG A 87 -2.68 1.41 -16.36
CA ARG A 87 -3.47 0.56 -17.25
C ARG A 87 -4.92 0.32 -16.81
N ALA A 88 -5.30 0.64 -15.57
CA ALA A 88 -6.70 0.47 -15.13
C ALA A 88 -7.59 1.67 -15.46
N TRP A 89 -7.05 2.71 -16.07
CA TRP A 89 -7.79 3.90 -16.49
C TRP A 89 -7.99 3.98 -18.01
N MET A 90 -7.61 2.93 -18.74
CA MET A 90 -7.98 2.68 -20.14
C MET A 90 -9.02 1.57 -20.18
#